data_AF-A0A096AK53-F1
#
_entry.id   AF-A0A096AK53-F1
#
_cell.length_a   1.000
_cell.length_b   1.000
_cell.length_c   1.000
_cell.angle_alpha   90.00
_cell.angle_beta   90.00
_cell.angle_gamma   90.00
#
_symmetry.space_group_name_H-M   'P 1'
#
loop_
_entity.id
_entity.type
_entity.pdbx_description
1 polymer ?
#
loop_
_entity_poly.entity_id
_entity_poly.type
_entity_poly.pdbx_seq_one_letter_code
_entity_poly.pdbx_strand_id
1 'polypeptide(L)'
;MVKTESTSKDLFDCSVNRFFVKGQESIYYTYNNGKLAADPKLACENFVNALERIPKVIESHEKEKEKVAANKEIYTAIANGSWRKEDELRSLKGQAAELDRKIALTLSADKEDKEEQGNSLSENETSISIKIGNEQTQEADNRSQSFRPKWRH
;
A
#
# COMPACT_ATOMS: atom_id res chain seq x y z
N MET A 1 -23.18 14.94 30.09
CA MET A 1 -21.87 14.88 30.78
C MET A 1 -21.23 16.25 30.70
N VAL A 2 -20.65 16.74 31.80
CA VAL A 2 -19.94 18.02 31.81
C VAL A 2 -18.50 17.76 32.26
N LYS A 3 -17.53 18.35 31.55
CA LYS A 3 -16.12 18.37 31.93
C LYS A 3 -15.73 19.81 32.21
N THR A 4 -15.11 20.08 33.35
CA THR A 4 -14.58 21.41 33.67
C THR A 4 -13.07 21.39 33.43
N GLU A 5 -12.59 22.35 32.64
CA GLU A 5 -11.18 22.52 32.35
C GLU A 5 -10.71 23.88 32.83
N SER A 6 -9.56 23.92 33.51
CA SER A 6 -8.90 25.16 33.89
C SER A 6 -8.16 25.74 32.69
N THR A 7 -8.42 27.00 32.35
CA THR A 7 -7.72 27.77 31.34
C THR A 7 -7.19 29.04 31.98
N SER A 8 -5.89 29.29 31.88
CA SER A 8 -5.32 30.58 32.26
C SER A 8 -5.40 31.51 31.05
N LYS A 9 -6.17 32.60 31.16
CA LYS A 9 -6.23 33.64 30.13
C LYS A 9 -6.23 34.99 30.83
N ASP A 10 -5.41 35.91 30.33
CA ASP A 10 -5.29 37.28 30.86
C ASP A 10 -4.90 37.36 32.34
N LEU A 11 -3.94 36.52 32.78
CA LEU A 11 -3.43 36.48 34.17
C LEU A 11 -4.42 35.92 35.21
N PHE A 12 -5.61 35.50 34.78
CA PHE A 12 -6.61 34.85 35.64
C PHE A 12 -6.80 33.38 35.28
N ASP A 13 -6.88 32.54 36.31
CA ASP A 13 -7.29 31.14 36.17
C ASP A 13 -8.82 31.08 36.04
N CYS A 14 -9.30 30.78 34.83
CA CYS A 14 -10.72 30.63 34.53
C CYS A 14 -11.07 29.15 34.39
N SER A 15 -12.19 28.71 34.96
CA SER A 15 -12.74 27.37 34.68
C SER A 15 -13.76 27.42 33.55
N VAL A 16 -13.58 26.60 32.51
CA VAL A 16 -14.51 26.48 31.38
C VAL A 16 -15.19 25.11 31.40
N ASN A 17 -16.51 25.12 31.30
CA ASN A 17 -17.31 23.90 31.21
C ASN A 17 -17.48 23.47 29.74
N ARG A 18 -17.21 22.20 29.47
CA ARG A 18 -17.47 21.50 28.20
C ARG A 18 -18.61 20.52 28.39
N PHE A 19 -19.63 20.65 27.56
CA PHE A 19 -20.86 19.86 27.59
C PHE A 19 -20.83 18.81 26.49
N PHE A 20 -21.05 17.56 26.88
CA PHE A 20 -21.11 16.42 25.97
C PHE A 20 -22.39 15.64 26.20
N VAL A 21 -23.03 15.25 25.10
CA VAL A 21 -24.15 14.31 25.09
C VAL A 21 -23.62 12.98 24.56
N LYS A 22 -23.88 11.89 25.28
CA LYS A 22 -23.50 10.54 24.90
C LYS A 22 -24.77 9.77 24.55
N GLY A 23 -24.85 9.23 23.34
CA GLY A 23 -25.91 8.32 22.93
C GLY A 23 -25.67 6.89 23.42
N GLN A 24 -26.61 6.00 23.15
CA GLN A 24 -26.33 4.56 23.21
C GLN A 24 -25.23 4.23 22.18
N GLU A 25 -24.38 3.25 22.49
CA GLU A 25 -23.26 2.82 21.63
C GLU A 25 -22.09 3.80 21.43
N SER A 26 -21.64 4.48 22.49
CA SER A 26 -20.40 5.27 22.47
C SER A 26 -20.33 6.40 21.43
N ILE A 27 -21.47 6.82 20.89
CA ILE A 27 -21.57 8.00 20.03
C ILE A 27 -21.62 9.25 20.91
N TYR A 28 -20.77 10.24 20.58
CA TYR A 28 -20.69 11.50 21.32
C TYR A 28 -21.08 12.67 20.42
N TYR A 29 -21.91 13.55 20.96
CA TYR A 29 -22.05 14.90 20.43
C TYR A 29 -20.83 15.73 20.82
N THR A 30 -20.09 16.21 19.81
CA THR A 30 -18.79 16.88 19.98
C THR A 30 -18.73 18.27 19.31
N TYR A 31 -19.86 18.82 18.89
CA TYR A 31 -19.91 20.14 18.27
C TYR A 31 -19.25 21.20 19.15
N ASN A 32 -18.47 22.09 18.53
CA ASN A 32 -17.67 23.13 19.17
C ASN A 32 -16.87 22.63 20.39
N ASN A 33 -16.44 21.37 20.36
CA ASN A 33 -15.73 20.69 21.44
C ASN A 33 -16.43 20.83 22.82
N GLY A 34 -17.76 20.84 22.81
CA GLY A 34 -18.59 20.97 24.01
C GLY A 34 -18.74 22.40 24.54
N LYS A 35 -18.25 23.42 23.84
CA LYS A 35 -18.50 24.82 24.22
C LYS A 35 -19.91 25.23 23.84
N LEU A 36 -20.68 25.69 24.84
CA LEU A 36 -21.99 26.28 24.60
C LEU A 36 -21.88 27.66 23.95
N ALA A 37 -22.91 28.03 23.19
CA ALA A 37 -23.07 29.41 22.76
C ALA A 37 -23.35 30.31 23.98
N ALA A 38 -22.95 31.58 23.89
CA ALA A 38 -23.21 32.55 24.96
C ALA A 38 -24.70 32.91 25.05
N ASP A 39 -25.39 32.96 23.91
CA ASP A 39 -26.83 33.15 23.86
C ASP A 39 -27.58 31.86 24.21
N PRO A 40 -28.48 31.85 25.22
CA PRO A 40 -29.20 30.66 25.65
C PRO A 40 -30.08 30.04 24.55
N LYS A 41 -30.67 30.86 23.66
CA LYS A 41 -31.52 30.33 22.58
C LYS A 41 -30.68 29.54 21.58
N LEU A 42 -29.61 30.16 21.08
CA LEU A 42 -28.68 29.51 20.18
C LEU A 42 -28.03 28.25 20.80
N ALA A 43 -27.75 28.29 22.10
CA ALA A 43 -27.20 27.14 22.83
C ALA A 43 -28.12 25.92 22.76
N CYS A 44 -29.43 26.11 22.96
CA CYS A 44 -30.43 25.05 22.84
C CYS A 44 -30.61 24.59 21.38
N GLU A 45 -30.74 25.53 20.45
CA GLU A 45 -30.93 25.24 19.02
C GLU A 45 -29.81 24.38 18.44
N ASN A 46 -28.55 24.60 18.83
CA ASN A 46 -27.43 23.78 18.38
C ASN A 46 -27.64 22.27 18.65
N PHE A 47 -28.21 21.91 19.80
CA PHE A 47 -28.51 20.51 20.11
C PHE A 47 -29.68 19.98 19.27
N VAL A 48 -30.74 20.78 19.09
CA VAL A 48 -31.92 20.38 18.30
C VAL A 48 -31.53 20.20 16.82
N ASN A 49 -30.81 21.15 16.25
CA ASN A 49 -30.31 21.09 14.87
C ASN A 49 -29.41 19.86 14.64
N ALA A 50 -28.67 19.42 15.66
CA ALA A 50 -27.86 18.21 15.56
C ALA A 50 -28.73 16.95 15.45
N LEU A 51 -29.86 16.89 16.15
CA LEU A 51 -30.82 15.79 16.05
C LEU A 51 -31.49 15.76 14.68
N GLU A 52 -31.85 16.93 14.13
CA GLU A 52 -32.43 17.04 12.79
C GLU A 52 -31.49 16.59 11.67
N ARG A 53 -30.17 16.61 11.92
CA ARG A 53 -29.17 16.14 10.97
C ARG A 53 -29.04 14.61 10.94
N ILE A 54 -29.50 13.90 11.98
CA ILE A 54 -29.34 12.44 12.10
C ILE A 54 -29.94 11.69 10.90
N PRO A 55 -31.19 11.94 10.46
CA PRO A 55 -31.77 11.23 9.32
C PRO A 55 -30.97 11.39 8.03
N LYS A 56 -30.48 12.60 7.76
CA LYS A 56 -29.66 12.89 6.58
C LYS A 56 -28.32 12.15 6.61
N VAL A 57 -27.73 12.02 7.79
CA VAL A 57 -26.48 11.28 7.97
C VAL A 57 -26.70 9.78 7.79
N ILE A 58 -27.83 9.24 8.30
CA ILE A 58 -28.22 7.85 8.10
C ILE A 58 -28.34 7.55 6.60
N GLU A 59 -29.14 8.34 5.87
CA GLU A 59 -29.34 8.16 4.41
C GLU A 59 -28.01 8.19 3.64
N SER A 60 -27.13 9.14 3.99
CA SER A 60 -25.81 9.24 3.34
C SER A 60 -24.95 8.01 3.58
N HIS A 61 -24.95 7.46 4.81
CA HIS A 61 -24.16 6.27 5.12
C HIS A 61 -24.76 5.00 4.51
N GLU A 62 -26.09 4.89 4.44
CA GLU A 62 -26.77 3.79 3.75
C GLU A 62 -26.43 3.78 2.27
N LYS A 63 -26.50 4.95 1.61
CA LYS A 63 -26.10 5.08 0.20
C LYS A 63 -24.63 4.71 -0.03
N GLU A 64 -23.73 5.11 0.88
CA GLU A 64 -22.33 4.74 0.76
C GLU A 64 -22.11 3.23 1.01
N LYS A 65 -22.83 2.65 1.97
CA LYS A 65 -22.80 1.21 2.23
C LYS A 65 -23.25 0.40 1.01
N GLU A 66 -24.26 0.87 0.28
CA GLU A 66 -24.72 0.23 -0.95
C GLU A 66 -23.64 0.24 -2.05
N LYS A 67 -22.98 1.38 -2.27
CA LYS A 67 -21.84 1.46 -3.22
C LYS A 67 -20.70 0.53 -2.82
N VAL A 68 -20.35 0.50 -1.53
CA VAL A 68 -19.30 -0.38 -1.01
C VAL A 68 -19.69 -1.84 -1.18
N ALA A 69 -20.96 -2.21 -0.97
CA ALA A 69 -21.44 -3.56 -1.20
C ALA A 69 -21.33 -3.98 -2.67
N ALA A 70 -21.75 -3.12 -3.61
CA ALA A 70 -21.61 -3.39 -5.04
C ALA A 70 -20.14 -3.57 -5.45
N ASN A 71 -19.25 -2.69 -4.97
CA ASN A 71 -17.82 -2.78 -5.25
C ASN A 71 -17.20 -4.04 -4.64
N LYS A 72 -17.63 -4.44 -3.44
CA LYS A 72 -17.15 -5.66 -2.78
C LYS A 72 -17.40 -6.89 -3.65
N GLU A 73 -18.57 -7.02 -4.25
CA GLU A 73 -18.89 -8.15 -5.12
C GLU A 73 -17.99 -8.18 -6.36
N ILE A 74 -17.78 -7.01 -6.99
CA ILE A 74 -16.88 -6.88 -8.14
C ILE A 74 -15.45 -7.29 -7.76
N TYR A 75 -14.91 -6.75 -6.66
CA TYR A 75 -13.55 -7.08 -6.22
C TYR A 75 -13.41 -8.54 -5.81
N THR A 76 -14.44 -9.12 -5.19
CA THR A 76 -14.45 -10.54 -4.84
C THR A 76 -14.46 -11.40 -6.10
N ALA A 77 -15.24 -11.04 -7.12
CA ALA A 77 -15.27 -11.73 -8.40
C ALA A 77 -13.92 -11.63 -9.14
N ILE A 78 -13.25 -10.46 -9.09
CA ILE A 78 -11.92 -10.28 -9.67
C ILE A 78 -10.88 -11.11 -8.91
N ALA A 79 -10.92 -11.12 -7.59
CA ALA A 79 -9.96 -11.87 -6.76
C ALA A 79 -10.10 -13.38 -6.93
N ASN A 80 -11.33 -13.87 -7.09
CA ASN A 80 -11.61 -15.28 -7.34
C ASN A 80 -11.50 -15.67 -8.82
N GLY A 81 -11.47 -14.68 -9.72
CA GLY A 81 -11.35 -14.90 -11.15
C GLY A 81 -9.94 -15.39 -11.49
N SER A 82 -9.83 -16.52 -12.19
CA SER A 82 -8.56 -16.95 -12.76
C SER A 82 -8.17 -16.05 -13.94
N TRP A 83 -6.87 -15.78 -14.08
CA TRP A 83 -6.40 -14.94 -15.18
C TRP A 83 -6.48 -15.73 -16.49
N ARG A 84 -7.30 -15.26 -17.44
CA ARG A 84 -7.57 -15.97 -18.69
C ARG A 84 -6.34 -16.31 -19.55
N LYS A 85 -5.24 -15.57 -19.38
CA LYS A 85 -3.98 -15.81 -20.10
C LYS A 85 -2.97 -16.64 -19.30
N GLU A 86 -3.32 -17.06 -18.10
CA GLU A 86 -2.40 -17.82 -17.24
C GLU A 86 -1.95 -19.12 -17.91
N ASP A 87 -2.88 -19.85 -18.53
CA ASP A 87 -2.56 -21.12 -19.22
C ASP A 87 -1.71 -20.90 -20.47
N GLU A 88 -2.01 -19.85 -21.25
CA GLU A 88 -1.21 -19.46 -22.42
C GLU A 88 0.22 -19.05 -22.01
N LEU A 89 0.35 -18.23 -20.96
CA LEU A 89 1.66 -17.86 -20.39
C LEU A 89 2.41 -19.09 -19.86
N ARG A 90 1.71 -20.02 -19.19
CA ARG A 90 2.31 -21.25 -18.67
C ARG A 90 2.85 -22.11 -19.81
N SER A 91 2.10 -22.23 -20.91
CA SER A 91 2.53 -22.92 -22.13
C SER A 91 3.75 -22.26 -22.77
N LEU A 92 3.71 -20.93 -23.02
CA LEU A 92 4.82 -20.19 -23.61
C LEU A 92 6.09 -20.26 -22.76
N LYS A 93 5.95 -20.19 -21.43
CA LYS A 93 7.07 -20.38 -20.51
C LYS A 93 7.68 -21.78 -20.62
N GLY A 94 6.85 -22.81 -20.80
CA GLY A 94 7.32 -24.17 -21.04
C GLY A 94 8.09 -24.30 -22.36
N GLN A 95 7.54 -23.74 -23.44
CA GLN A 95 8.20 -23.75 -24.76
C GLN A 95 9.54 -23.00 -24.74
N ALA A 96 9.62 -21.86 -24.07
CA ALA A 96 10.86 -21.11 -23.91
C ALA A 96 11.93 -21.93 -23.17
N ALA A 97 11.56 -22.57 -22.06
CA ALA A 97 12.48 -23.43 -21.30
C ALA A 97 12.95 -24.65 -22.12
N GLU A 98 12.09 -25.21 -22.98
CA GLU A 98 12.47 -26.30 -23.87
C GLU A 98 13.45 -25.83 -24.96
N LEU A 99 13.22 -24.66 -25.54
CA LEU A 99 14.16 -24.05 -26.48
C LEU A 99 15.50 -23.77 -25.83
N ASP A 100 15.52 -23.20 -24.62
CA ASP A 100 16.75 -22.98 -23.85
C ASP A 100 17.51 -24.28 -23.61
N ARG A 101 16.81 -25.37 -23.25
CA ARG A 101 17.43 -26.69 -23.10
C ARG A 101 17.98 -27.21 -24.42
N LYS A 102 17.25 -27.06 -25.53
CA LYS A 102 17.73 -27.48 -26.87
C LYS A 102 18.98 -26.70 -27.27
N ILE A 103 18.98 -25.38 -27.09
CA ILE A 103 20.13 -24.53 -27.37
C ILE A 103 21.34 -24.95 -26.53
N ALA A 104 21.15 -25.18 -25.22
CA ALA A 104 22.22 -25.65 -24.35
C ALA A 104 22.78 -27.01 -24.79
N LEU A 105 21.92 -27.96 -25.17
CA LEU A 105 22.33 -29.27 -25.68
C LEU A 105 23.07 -29.17 -27.01
N THR A 106 22.60 -28.35 -27.95
CA THR A 106 23.31 -28.11 -29.23
C THR A 106 24.67 -27.46 -28.99
N LEU A 107 24.76 -26.47 -28.09
CA LEU A 107 26.02 -25.85 -27.70
C LEU A 107 26.98 -26.80 -26.98
N SER A 108 26.47 -27.77 -26.21
CA SER A 108 27.29 -28.80 -25.55
C SER A 108 27.75 -29.86 -26.55
N ALA A 109 26.89 -30.31 -27.46
CA ALA A 109 27.23 -31.25 -28.52
C ALA A 109 28.26 -30.65 -29.51
N ASP A 110 28.06 -29.38 -29.93
CA ASP A 110 29.03 -28.66 -30.79
C ASP A 110 30.39 -28.43 -30.10
N LYS A 111 30.46 -28.51 -28.77
CA LYS A 111 31.73 -28.46 -28.03
C LYS A 111 32.41 -29.83 -27.99
N GLU A 112 31.66 -30.91 -27.78
CA GLU A 112 32.20 -32.28 -27.86
C GLU A 112 32.71 -32.59 -29.29
N ASP A 113 32.00 -32.14 -30.34
CA ASP A 113 32.43 -32.30 -31.73
C ASP A 113 33.63 -31.40 -32.12
N LYS A 114 33.83 -30.28 -31.41
CA LYS A 114 35.01 -29.40 -31.59
C LYS A 114 36.24 -29.82 -30.78
N GLU A 115 36.07 -30.60 -29.73
CA GLU A 115 37.20 -31.18 -28.98
C GLU A 115 37.89 -32.31 -29.77
N GLU A 116 37.21 -32.92 -30.76
CA GLU A 116 37.83 -33.93 -31.64
C GLU A 116 38.45 -33.37 -32.95
N GLN A 117 38.25 -32.09 -33.30
CA GLN A 117 38.83 -31.48 -34.52
C GLN A 117 39.66 -30.20 -34.28
N GLY A 118 40.20 -30.02 -33.08
CA GLY A 118 40.88 -28.79 -32.68
C GLY A 118 42.37 -28.92 -32.38
N ASN A 119 43.11 -29.86 -32.95
CA ASN A 119 44.58 -29.91 -32.82
C ASN A 119 45.27 -29.57 -34.15
N SER A 120 45.32 -28.29 -34.52
CA SER A 120 46.49 -27.67 -35.14
C SER A 120 46.27 -26.18 -35.45
N LEU A 121 47.25 -25.37 -35.07
CA LEU A 121 47.59 -24.02 -35.56
C LEU A 121 46.66 -22.90 -35.09
N SER A 122 47.11 -21.72 -34.66
CA SER A 122 48.44 -21.13 -34.49
C SER A 122 48.15 -19.79 -33.81
N GLU A 123 49.00 -19.40 -32.88
CA GLU A 123 48.82 -18.31 -31.94
C GLU A 123 48.96 -16.91 -32.58
N ASN A 124 48.64 -15.88 -31.77
CA ASN A 124 49.11 -14.48 -31.80
C ASN A 124 48.17 -13.48 -32.52
N GLU A 125 47.63 -12.43 -31.90
CA GLU A 125 48.33 -11.45 -31.05
C GLU A 125 47.53 -10.93 -29.82
N THR A 126 48.24 -10.94 -28.69
CA THR A 126 48.34 -9.94 -27.60
C THR A 126 47.63 -8.60 -27.82
N SER A 127 46.86 -8.06 -26.86
CA SER A 127 47.39 -7.28 -25.73
C SER A 127 46.32 -7.05 -24.64
N ILE A 128 46.43 -7.63 -23.44
CA ILE A 128 47.00 -7.06 -22.18
C ILE A 128 45.97 -6.37 -21.24
N SER A 129 45.78 -7.03 -20.09
CA SER A 129 45.44 -6.56 -18.72
C SER A 129 44.08 -5.86 -18.50
N ILE A 130 43.33 -6.17 -17.43
CA ILE A 130 43.71 -5.98 -16.02
C ILE A 130 43.14 -7.07 -15.10
N LYS A 131 43.97 -7.39 -14.10
CA LYS A 131 43.90 -8.43 -13.08
C LYS A 131 42.70 -8.29 -12.14
N ILE A 132 42.02 -9.42 -11.88
CA ILE A 132 41.16 -9.60 -10.72
C ILE A 132 42.09 -9.88 -9.53
N GLY A 133 42.27 -8.87 -8.69
CA GLY A 133 42.85 -9.01 -7.35
C GLY A 133 41.75 -9.50 -6.41
N ASN A 134 41.99 -10.65 -5.81
CA ASN A 134 41.17 -11.24 -4.76
C ASN A 134 41.61 -10.61 -3.43
N GLU A 135 40.71 -9.98 -2.67
CA GLU A 135 40.92 -9.75 -1.24
C GLU A 135 39.57 -9.52 -0.53
N GLN A 136 39.33 -10.36 0.48
CA GLN A 136 38.25 -10.22 1.44
C GLN A 136 38.52 -9.01 2.35
N THR A 137 37.51 -8.17 2.60
CA THR A 137 37.30 -7.57 3.94
C THR A 137 35.91 -6.95 4.06
N GLN A 138 35.41 -6.99 5.28
CA GLN A 138 34.06 -6.66 5.73
C GLN A 138 33.80 -5.14 5.74
N GLU A 139 32.55 -4.75 5.48
CA GLU A 139 31.71 -3.78 6.22
C GLU A 139 30.84 -2.88 5.33
N ALA A 140 29.63 -2.67 5.86
CA ALA A 140 28.71 -1.55 5.67
C ALA A 140 27.97 -1.38 4.32
N ASP A 141 26.71 -1.83 4.37
CA ASP A 141 25.53 -0.95 4.27
C ASP A 141 25.10 -0.38 2.90
N ASN A 142 23.78 -0.36 2.72
CA ASN A 142 23.03 0.43 1.73
C ASN A 142 23.12 0.07 0.23
N ARG A 143 22.41 -1.00 -0.21
CA ARG A 143 21.63 -0.89 -1.47
C ARG A 143 20.49 -1.89 -1.65
N SER A 144 19.66 -2.07 -0.63
CA SER A 144 18.30 -2.58 -0.84
C SER A 144 17.34 -1.41 -1.05
N GLN A 145 17.25 -0.87 -2.27
CA GLN A 145 16.13 0.00 -2.64
C GLN A 145 15.13 -0.79 -3.49
N SER A 146 14.23 -1.43 -2.74
CA SER A 146 12.97 -1.98 -3.21
C SER A 146 12.17 -0.94 -4.01
N PHE A 147 11.73 -1.31 -5.21
CA PHE A 147 10.62 -0.64 -5.88
C PHE A 147 9.37 -0.73 -4.98
N ARG A 148 8.82 0.42 -4.59
CA ARG A 148 7.49 0.51 -3.95
C ARG A 148 6.59 1.45 -4.77
N PRO A 149 5.38 1.01 -5.18
CA PRO A 149 4.45 1.87 -5.89
C PRO A 149 3.77 2.83 -4.89
N LYS A 150 3.74 4.12 -5.23
CA LYS A 150 3.07 5.17 -4.45
C LYS A 150 1.58 5.18 -4.78
N TRP A 151 0.72 4.89 -3.80
CA TRP A 151 -0.69 5.27 -3.85
C TRP A 151 -0.84 6.70 -3.35
N ARG A 152 -1.61 7.51 -4.09
CA ARG A 152 -1.92 8.90 -3.73
C ARG A 152 -3.23 8.95 -2.93
N HIS A 153 -3.23 9.70 -1.84
CA HIS A 153 -4.42 10.34 -1.29
C HIS A 153 -4.38 11.82 -1.63
#